data_AF-A0A4R3GNQ2-F1
#
_entry.id   AF-A0A4R3GNQ2-F1
#
_cell.length_a   1.000
_cell.length_b   1.000
_cell.length_c   1.000
_cell.angle_alpha   90.00
_cell.angle_beta   90.00
_cell.angle_gamma   90.00
#
_symmetry.space_group_name_H-M   'P 1'
#
loop_
_entity.id
_entity.type
_entity.pdbx_description
1 polymer ?
#
loop_
_entity_poly.entity_id
_entity_poly.type
_entity_poly.pdbx_seq_one_letter_code
_entity_poly.pdbx_strand_id
1 'polypeptide(L)'
;MDHFKDQPFTPDSVARDEITTAFREVFATASGKRVLFWMLEQCAVYQEAYAGELANATHYTLGKQGVGRRLIAELDRIDPTLYPRLLLAIADLKATDKAAAASRAANEEGEDHDSDA
;
A
#
# COMPACT_ATOMS: atom_id res chain seq x y z
N MET A 1 -10.73 -49.70 -21.40
CA MET A 1 -9.79 -48.61 -21.09
C MET A 1 -10.36 -47.82 -19.95
N ASP A 2 -9.72 -47.97 -18.81
CA ASP A 2 -10.16 -47.52 -17.50
C ASP A 2 -10.31 -46.00 -17.39
N HIS A 3 -11.41 -45.66 -16.71
CA HIS A 3 -11.61 -44.48 -15.89
C HIS A 3 -10.32 -43.71 -15.54
N PHE A 4 -10.11 -42.56 -16.20
CA PHE A 4 -9.45 -41.41 -15.59
C PHE A 4 -10.37 -40.82 -14.51
N LYS A 5 -10.64 -41.60 -13.47
CA LYS A 5 -10.99 -41.10 -12.15
C LYS A 5 -9.66 -40.89 -11.42
N ASP A 6 -9.61 -39.83 -10.64
CA ASP A 6 -8.52 -39.48 -9.71
C ASP A 6 -7.41 -38.60 -10.28
N GLN A 7 -7.73 -37.31 -10.44
CA GLN A 7 -6.84 -36.30 -9.88
C GLN A 7 -7.65 -35.08 -9.42
N PRO A 8 -7.75 -34.78 -8.11
CA PRO A 8 -8.22 -33.48 -7.69
C PRO A 8 -7.13 -32.48 -8.07
N PHE A 9 -7.36 -31.72 -9.14
CA PHE A 9 -6.54 -30.56 -9.42
C PHE A 9 -6.81 -29.58 -8.27
N THR A 10 -5.88 -29.46 -7.33
CA THR A 10 -5.86 -28.41 -6.30
C THR A 10 -4.75 -27.39 -6.61
N PRO A 11 -4.91 -26.48 -7.58
CA PRO A 11 -3.97 -25.37 -7.79
C PRO A 11 -4.35 -24.16 -6.94
N ASP A 12 -5.59 -24.10 -6.46
CA ASP A 12 -6.16 -22.89 -5.88
C ASP A 12 -5.64 -22.61 -4.48
N SER A 13 -5.33 -23.64 -3.67
CA SER A 13 -4.84 -23.44 -2.30
C SER A 13 -3.35 -23.08 -2.28
N VAL A 14 -2.52 -23.77 -3.06
CA VAL A 14 -1.07 -23.52 -3.11
C VAL A 14 -0.77 -22.12 -3.63
N ALA A 15 -1.41 -21.71 -4.75
CA ALA A 15 -1.24 -20.35 -5.27
C ALA A 15 -1.75 -19.28 -4.29
N ARG A 16 -2.81 -19.58 -3.51
CA ARG A 16 -3.33 -18.67 -2.46
C ARG A 16 -2.38 -18.57 -1.26
N ASP A 17 -1.69 -19.64 -0.91
CA ASP A 17 -0.73 -19.65 0.19
C ASP A 17 0.57 -18.92 -0.21
N GLU A 18 1.02 -19.08 -1.44
CA GLU A 18 2.17 -18.36 -2.00
C GLU A 18 1.91 -16.85 -2.06
N ILE A 19 0.75 -16.41 -2.58
CA ILE A 19 0.44 -14.98 -2.64
C ILE A 19 0.28 -14.38 -1.22
N THR A 20 -0.30 -15.13 -0.29
CA THR A 20 -0.41 -14.72 1.11
C THR A 20 0.96 -14.52 1.75
N THR A 21 1.90 -15.43 1.46
CA THR A 21 3.30 -15.32 1.91
C THR A 21 3.97 -14.09 1.31
N ALA A 22 3.83 -13.87 0.00
CA ALA A 22 4.39 -12.70 -0.67
C ALA A 22 3.87 -11.37 -0.09
N PHE A 23 2.56 -11.28 0.20
CA PHE A 23 1.99 -10.09 0.85
C PHE A 23 2.62 -9.82 2.22
N ARG A 24 2.81 -10.85 3.04
CA ARG A 24 3.44 -10.72 4.36
C ARG A 24 4.89 -10.27 4.25
N GLU A 25 5.65 -10.83 3.32
CA GLU A 25 7.05 -10.47 3.08
C GLU A 25 7.20 -9.02 2.61
N VAL A 26 6.42 -8.62 1.59
CA VAL A 26 6.47 -7.26 1.04
C VAL A 26 6.16 -6.23 2.13
N PHE A 27 5.10 -6.46 2.91
CA PHE A 27 4.68 -5.51 3.94
C PHE A 27 5.45 -5.62 5.25
N ALA A 28 6.34 -6.60 5.41
CA ALA A 28 7.33 -6.59 6.49
C ALA A 28 8.32 -5.43 6.29
N THR A 29 8.66 -5.10 5.05
CA THR A 29 9.60 -4.01 4.73
C THR A 29 8.97 -2.62 4.87
N ALA A 30 9.77 -1.58 5.14
CA ALA A 30 9.28 -0.21 5.15
C ALA A 30 8.94 0.30 3.73
N SER A 31 9.72 -0.11 2.72
CA SER A 31 9.50 0.26 1.32
C SER A 31 8.19 -0.30 0.78
N GLY A 32 7.87 -1.57 1.06
CA GLY A 32 6.60 -2.17 0.65
C GLY A 32 5.39 -1.46 1.25
N LYS A 33 5.48 -1.02 2.52
CA LYS A 33 4.44 -0.18 3.13
C LYS A 33 4.30 1.15 2.39
N ARG A 34 5.41 1.86 2.12
CA ARG A 34 5.37 3.14 1.37
C ARG A 34 4.71 2.99 -0.01
N VAL A 35 5.09 1.95 -0.76
CA VAL A 35 4.52 1.68 -2.08
C VAL A 35 3.02 1.39 -1.99
N LEU A 36 2.58 0.59 -1.02
CA LEU A 36 1.15 0.32 -0.81
C LEU A 36 0.36 1.63 -0.64
N PHE A 37 0.82 2.50 0.27
CA PHE A 37 0.10 3.75 0.54
C PHE A 37 0.12 4.71 -0.64
N TRP A 38 1.23 4.78 -1.37
CA TRP A 38 1.29 5.51 -2.63
C TRP A 38 0.29 4.98 -3.66
N MET A 39 0.16 3.66 -3.81
CA MET A 39 -0.83 3.05 -4.72
C MET A 39 -2.28 3.33 -4.30
N LEU A 40 -2.58 3.29 -3.00
CA LEU A 40 -3.92 3.59 -2.48
C LEU A 40 -4.30 5.06 -2.68
N GLU A 41 -3.32 5.97 -2.60
CA GLU A 41 -3.50 7.38 -2.98
C GLU A 41 -3.82 7.51 -4.49
N GLN A 42 -3.14 6.78 -5.37
CA GLN A 42 -3.48 6.78 -6.81
C GLN A 42 -4.88 6.24 -7.10
N CYS A 43 -5.34 5.29 -6.27
CA CYS A 43 -6.70 4.77 -6.32
C CYS A 43 -7.74 5.74 -5.73
N ALA A 44 -7.34 6.92 -5.25
CA ALA A 44 -8.20 7.92 -4.62
C ALA A 44 -8.99 7.39 -3.41
N VAL A 45 -8.46 6.38 -2.70
CA VAL A 45 -9.15 5.71 -1.58
C VAL A 45 -9.46 6.67 -0.44
N TYR A 46 -8.60 7.67 -0.23
CA TYR A 46 -8.71 8.64 0.85
C TYR A 46 -9.39 9.95 0.44
N GLN A 47 -9.94 10.02 -0.78
CA GLN A 47 -10.57 11.23 -1.33
C GLN A 47 -12.08 11.04 -1.45
N GLU A 48 -12.82 12.14 -1.41
CA GLU A 48 -14.24 12.12 -1.74
C GLU A 48 -14.43 11.84 -3.23
N ALA A 49 -15.38 10.95 -3.55
CA ALA A 49 -15.63 10.57 -4.93
C ALA A 49 -16.51 11.58 -5.68
N TYR A 50 -17.35 12.32 -4.96
CA TYR A 50 -18.29 13.26 -5.55
C TYR A 50 -17.61 14.56 -5.94
N ALA A 51 -17.64 14.89 -7.23
CA ALA A 51 -17.06 16.11 -7.79
C ALA A 51 -18.13 17.13 -8.23
N GLY A 52 -19.28 17.16 -7.54
CA GLY A 52 -20.38 18.06 -7.89
C GLY A 52 -21.14 17.61 -9.15
N GLU A 53 -21.44 18.57 -10.02
CA GLU A 53 -22.23 18.37 -11.25
C GLU A 53 -21.48 17.59 -12.35
N LEU A 54 -20.16 17.39 -12.21
CA LEU A 54 -19.37 16.58 -13.14
C LEU A 54 -19.56 15.08 -12.87
N ALA A 55 -20.70 14.54 -13.31
CA ALA A 55 -21.03 13.11 -13.17
C ALA A 55 -19.92 12.17 -13.70
N ASN A 56 -19.26 12.54 -14.81
CA ASN A 56 -18.17 11.76 -15.39
C ASN A 56 -16.94 11.68 -14.47
N ALA A 57 -16.59 12.78 -13.80
CA ALA A 57 -15.48 12.80 -12.84
C ALA A 57 -15.80 11.95 -11.61
N THR A 58 -17.05 11.99 -11.13
CA THR A 58 -17.53 11.14 -10.04
C THR A 58 -17.43 9.66 -10.37
N HIS A 59 -17.96 9.24 -11.53
CA HIS A 59 -17.90 7.84 -11.96
C HIS A 59 -16.47 7.33 -12.15
N TYR A 60 -15.60 8.16 -12.74
CA TYR A 60 -14.18 7.83 -12.91
C TYR A 60 -13.49 7.60 -11.56
N THR A 61 -13.71 8.50 -10.59
CA THR A 61 -13.13 8.38 -9.25
C THR A 61 -13.66 7.16 -8.50
N LEU A 62 -14.97 6.88 -8.58
CA LEU A 62 -15.56 5.66 -8.02
C LEU A 62 -14.93 4.38 -8.61
N GLY A 63 -14.66 4.37 -9.92
CA GLY A 63 -13.99 3.27 -10.60
C GLY A 63 -12.58 3.02 -10.06
N LYS A 64 -11.77 4.08 -9.93
CA LYS A 64 -10.43 4.00 -9.32
C LYS A 64 -10.48 3.48 -7.89
N GLN A 65 -11.39 4.02 -7.09
CA GLN A 65 -11.57 3.59 -5.70
C GLN A 65 -11.99 2.12 -5.60
N GLY A 66 -12.75 1.61 -6.56
CA GLY A 66 -13.12 0.20 -6.64
C GLY A 66 -11.90 -0.73 -6.75
N VAL A 67 -10.81 -0.29 -7.38
CA VAL A 67 -9.55 -1.05 -7.42
C VAL A 67 -8.87 -1.03 -6.04
N GLY A 68 -8.74 0.15 -5.43
CA GLY A 68 -8.14 0.28 -4.09
C GLY A 68 -8.90 -0.50 -3.02
N ARG A 69 -10.24 -0.47 -3.04
CA ARG A 69 -11.09 -1.25 -2.13
C ARG A 69 -10.92 -2.76 -2.30
N ARG A 70 -10.71 -3.25 -3.53
CA ARG A 70 -10.42 -4.67 -3.78
C ARG A 70 -9.07 -5.09 -3.19
N LEU A 71 -8.06 -4.23 -3.30
CA LEU A 71 -6.77 -4.49 -2.65
C LEU A 71 -6.92 -4.54 -1.13
N ILE A 72 -7.64 -3.59 -0.51
CA ILE A 72 -7.89 -3.60 0.94
C ILE A 72 -8.65 -4.85 1.37
N ALA A 73 -9.66 -5.27 0.60
CA ALA A 73 -10.40 -6.50 0.86
C ALA A 73 -9.50 -7.74 0.79
N GLU A 74 -8.50 -7.76 -0.10
CA GLU A 74 -7.53 -8.85 -0.16
C GLU A 74 -6.62 -8.88 1.07
N LEU A 75 -6.22 -7.71 1.59
CA LEU A 75 -5.49 -7.62 2.88
C LEU A 75 -6.33 -8.16 4.03
N ASP A 76 -7.61 -7.79 4.08
CA ASP A 76 -8.57 -8.24 5.10
C ASP A 76 -8.79 -9.76 5.04
N ARG A 77 -8.88 -10.32 3.82
CA ARG A 77 -8.95 -11.77 3.58
C ARG A 77 -7.72 -12.52 4.11
N ILE A 78 -6.53 -11.95 3.95
CA ILE A 78 -5.26 -12.55 4.40
C ILE A 78 -5.14 -12.52 5.92
N ASP A 79 -5.44 -11.36 6.51
CA ASP A 79 -5.43 -11.11 7.94
C ASP A 79 -6.25 -9.84 8.21
N PRO A 80 -7.41 -9.93 8.87
CA PRO A 80 -8.28 -8.78 9.13
C PRO A 80 -7.62 -7.64 9.91
N THR A 81 -6.53 -7.92 10.61
CA THR A 81 -5.77 -6.92 11.38
C THR A 81 -4.66 -6.26 10.57
N LEU A 82 -4.35 -6.77 9.37
CA LEU A 82 -3.21 -6.33 8.58
C LEU A 82 -3.36 -4.89 8.11
N TYR A 83 -4.47 -4.51 7.48
CA TYR A 83 -4.67 -3.15 7.02
C TYR A 83 -4.69 -2.11 8.17
N PRO A 84 -5.41 -2.33 9.29
CA PRO A 84 -5.30 -1.47 10.47
C PRO A 84 -3.87 -1.31 10.98
N ARG A 85 -3.09 -2.39 11.07
CA ARG A 85 -1.69 -2.32 11.50
C ARG A 85 -0.81 -1.54 10.52
N LEU A 86 -1.08 -1.64 9.23
CA LEU A 86 -0.37 -0.89 8.20
C LEU A 86 -0.66 0.62 8.28
N LEU A 87 -1.90 1.00 8.62
CA LEU A 87 -2.27 2.41 8.86
C LEU A 87 -1.47 3.03 10.02
N LEU A 88 -1.26 2.26 11.10
CA LEU A 88 -0.44 2.71 12.22
C LEU A 88 1.04 2.81 11.81
N ALA A 89 1.56 1.77 11.17
CA ALA A 89 2.96 1.71 10.76
C ALA A 89 3.35 2.84 9.78
N ILE A 90 2.45 3.25 8.86
CA ILE A 90 2.77 4.34 7.93
C ILE A 90 2.79 5.71 8.63
N ALA A 91 2.00 5.90 9.69
CA ALA A 91 2.05 7.13 10.48
C ALA A 91 3.43 7.27 11.15
N ASP A 92 3.92 6.19 11.74
CA ASP A 92 5.26 6.14 12.35
C ASP A 92 6.37 6.39 11.32
N LEU A 93 6.27 5.77 10.14
CA LEU A 93 7.21 5.98 9.04
C LEU A 93 7.21 7.43 8.56
N LYS A 94 6.05 8.05 8.39
CA LYS A 94 5.93 9.46 7.99
C LYS A 94 6.53 10.40 9.04
N ALA A 95 6.32 10.11 10.33
CA ALA A 95 6.91 10.89 11.42
C ALA A 95 8.44 10.79 11.41
N THR A 96 8.96 9.58 11.23
CA THR A 96 10.40 9.31 11.14
C THR A 96 11.03 9.99 9.92
N ASP A 97 10.39 9.89 8.75
CA ASP A 97 10.86 10.51 7.51
C ASP A 97 10.91 12.05 7.64
N LYS A 98 9.90 12.64 8.30
CA LYS A 98 9.87 14.08 8.59
C LYS A 98 11.00 14.51 9.53
N ALA A 99 11.26 13.75 10.59
CA ALA A 99 12.36 14.03 11.52
C ALA A 99 13.72 13.92 10.81
N ALA A 100 13.93 12.89 9.99
CA ALA A 100 15.15 12.71 9.22
C ALA A 100 15.34 13.76 8.12
N ALA A 101 14.26 14.31 7.55
CA ALA A 101 14.33 15.44 6.63
C ALA A 101 14.74 16.73 7.37
N ALA A 102 14.14 17.00 8.53
CA ALA A 102 14.47 18.18 9.34
C ALA A 102 15.94 18.16 9.83
N SER A 103 16.45 17.00 10.25
CA SER A 103 17.86 16.88 10.67
C SER A 103 18.84 17.09 9.51
N ARG A 104 18.48 16.68 8.29
CA ARG A 104 19.31 16.91 7.10
C ARG A 104 19.35 18.39 6.73
N ALA A 105 18.20 19.05 6.70
CA ALA A 105 18.12 20.49 6.45
C ALA A 105 18.92 21.31 7.48
N ALA A 106 18.85 20.94 8.77
CA ALA A 106 19.59 21.64 9.82
C ALA A 106 21.13 21.47 9.72
N ASN A 107 21.61 20.35 9.17
CA ASN A 107 23.04 20.14 8.94
C ASN A 107 23.53 20.90 7.70
N GLU A 108 22.70 20.96 6.64
CA GLU A 108 23.02 21.69 5.41
C GLU A 108 23.06 23.22 5.63
N GLU A 109 22.24 23.77 6.53
CA GLU A 109 22.28 25.20 6.91
C GLU A 109 23.49 25.58 7.79
N GLY A 110 24.21 24.60 8.35
CA GLY A 110 25.39 24.82 9.20
C GLY A 110 26.74 24.84 8.49
N GLU A 111 26.79 24.49 7.20
CA GLU A 111 28.04 24.36 6.43
C GLU A 111 28.39 25.63 5.60
N ASP A 112 27.49 26.61 5.49
CA ASP A 112 27.68 27.81 4.64
C ASP A 112 28.36 29.01 5.32
N HIS A 113 28.83 28.88 6.57
CA HIS A 113 29.36 30.02 7.34
C HIS A 113 30.77 29.85 7.94
N ASP A 114 31.62 29.01 7.34
CA ASP A 114 33.05 28.99 7.71
C ASP A 114 33.97 28.67 6.51
N SER A 115 33.90 29.51 5.47
CA SER A 115 34.99 29.67 4.51
C SER A 115 35.51 31.10 4.54
N ASP A 116 36.51 31.30 5.40
CA ASP A 116 37.32 32.50 5.57
C ASP A 116 37.88 33.09 4.25
N ALA A 117 37.76 34.41 4.09
CA ALA A 117 38.86 35.31 3.70
C ALA A 117 38.51 36.78 4.02
#